data_AF-A0A7W8S3M6-F1
#
_entry.id   AF-A0A7W8S3M6-F1
#
_cell.length_a   1.000
_cell.length_b   1.000
_cell.length_c   1.000
_cell.angle_alpha   90.00
_cell.angle_beta   90.00
_cell.angle_gamma   90.00
#
_symmetry.space_group_name_H-M   'P 1'
#
loop_
_entity.id
_entity.type
_entity.pdbx_description
1 polymer ?
#
loop_
_entity_poly.entity_id
_entity_poly.type
_entity_poly.pdbx_seq_one_letter_code
_entity_poly.pdbx_strand_id
1 'polypeptide(L)'
;MSAPLSPETIAIVKSTAPVIQQYGVAITTRMYERLFVDPEMRELFDEAAQRSGEQPKRLAAALLAFASNADNLDILTAAIEHIAARHVAMRVKPEHYPAVANALLPAIKDVLGDAAEERVLNAWGEAYWFLAEVLKSRENRLYTHSE
;
A
#
# COMPACT_ATOMS: atom_id res chain seq x y z
N MET A 1 -16.10 -1.45 -10.36
CA MET A 1 -14.76 -0.99 -10.76
C MET A 1 -14.54 0.36 -10.09
N SER A 2 -13.40 0.57 -9.45
CA SER A 2 -13.07 1.89 -8.90
C SER A 2 -12.94 2.91 -10.02
N ALA A 3 -13.41 4.13 -9.77
CA ALA A 3 -13.18 5.22 -10.70
C ALA A 3 -11.66 5.42 -10.90
N PRO A 4 -11.21 5.73 -12.12
CA PRO A 4 -9.81 6.07 -12.36
C PRO A 4 -9.41 7.27 -11.50
N LEU A 5 -8.15 7.30 -11.06
CA LEU A 5 -7.59 8.44 -10.33
C LEU A 5 -7.70 9.71 -11.18
N SER A 6 -7.96 10.84 -10.53
CA SER A 6 -8.00 12.13 -11.23
C SER A 6 -6.61 12.49 -11.80
N PRO A 7 -6.54 13.26 -12.91
CA PRO A 7 -5.26 13.72 -13.43
C PRO A 7 -4.44 14.52 -12.39
N GLU A 8 -5.11 15.27 -11.51
CA GLU A 8 -4.46 15.99 -10.43
C GLU A 8 -3.84 15.03 -9.40
N THR A 9 -4.59 14.02 -8.95
CA THR A 9 -4.11 12.98 -8.02
C THR A 9 -2.90 12.26 -8.58
N ILE A 10 -2.95 11.86 -9.85
CA ILE A 10 -1.84 11.22 -10.56
C ILE A 10 -0.61 12.14 -10.58
N ALA A 11 -0.79 13.42 -10.91
CA ALA A 11 0.32 14.37 -10.95
C ALA A 11 0.98 14.58 -9.57
N ILE A 12 0.18 14.69 -8.50
CA ILE A 12 0.70 14.82 -7.12
C ILE A 12 1.45 13.55 -6.72
N VAL A 13 0.87 12.37 -6.93
CA VAL A 13 1.50 11.09 -6.56
C VAL A 13 2.82 10.91 -7.32
N LYS A 14 2.85 11.16 -8.63
CA LYS A 14 4.08 11.04 -9.44
C LYS A 14 5.15 12.06 -9.05
N SER A 15 4.78 13.31 -8.79
CA SER A 15 5.73 14.37 -8.41
C SER A 15 6.31 14.18 -7.00
N THR A 16 5.56 13.55 -6.09
CA THR A 16 6.00 13.30 -4.70
C THR A 16 6.59 11.91 -4.49
N ALA A 17 6.47 11.00 -5.47
CA ALA A 17 7.06 9.66 -5.43
C ALA A 17 8.57 9.64 -5.12
N PRO A 18 9.43 10.53 -5.66
CA PRO A 18 10.86 10.55 -5.31
C PRO A 18 11.13 10.86 -3.83
N VAL A 19 10.34 11.76 -3.23
CA VAL A 19 10.44 12.08 -1.80
C VAL A 19 10.03 10.88 -0.97
N ILE A 20 8.90 10.25 -1.32
CA ILE A 20 8.44 9.03 -0.65
C ILE A 20 9.45 7.89 -0.83
N GLN A 21 10.13 7.78 -1.97
CA GLN A 21 11.21 6.80 -2.18
C GLN A 21 12.37 7.02 -1.21
N GLN A 22 12.82 8.28 -1.06
CA GLN A 22 13.92 8.62 -0.15
C GLN A 22 13.61 8.20 1.30
N TYR A 23 12.36 8.35 1.73
CA TYR A 23 11.92 8.02 3.09
C TYR A 23 11.15 6.70 3.19
N GLY A 24 11.09 5.91 2.12
CA GLY A 24 10.12 4.81 1.99
C GLY A 24 10.26 3.74 3.07
N VAL A 25 11.49 3.39 3.43
CA VAL A 25 11.77 2.44 4.52
C VAL A 25 11.37 3.01 5.88
N ALA A 26 11.63 4.30 6.14
CA ALA A 26 11.23 4.95 7.39
C ALA A 26 9.70 5.03 7.52
N ILE A 27 9.01 5.42 6.44
CA ILE A 27 7.54 5.47 6.37
C ILE A 27 6.94 4.10 6.63
N THR A 28 7.41 3.07 5.94
CA THR A 28 6.86 1.71 6.08
C THR A 28 7.20 1.08 7.42
N THR A 29 8.37 1.38 7.99
CA THR A 29 8.71 0.98 9.37
C THR A 29 7.73 1.62 10.36
N ARG A 30 7.52 2.94 10.24
CA ARG A 30 6.58 3.68 11.09
C ARG A 30 5.13 3.21 10.92
N MET A 31 4.75 2.82 9.69
CA MET A 31 3.46 2.22 9.41
C MET A 31 3.32 0.90 10.17
N TYR A 32 4.32 0.01 10.13
CA TYR A 32 4.25 -1.27 10.87
C TYR A 32 4.19 -1.09 12.38
N GLU A 33 4.91 -0.11 12.94
CA GLU A 33 4.78 0.25 14.36
C GLU A 33 3.34 0.61 14.74
N ARG A 34 2.65 1.35 13.86
CA ARG A 34 1.24 1.72 14.05
C ARG A 34 0.29 0.53 13.83
N LEU A 35 0.56 -0.28 12.81
CA LEU A 35 -0.28 -1.41 12.41
C LEU A 35 -0.28 -2.52 13.47
N PHE A 36 0.88 -2.82 14.06
CA PHE A 36 1.04 -3.91 15.02
C PHE A 36 0.65 -3.57 16.45
N VAL A 37 0.09 -2.37 16.67
CA VAL A 37 -0.69 -2.10 17.89
C VAL A 37 -1.91 -3.03 17.93
N ASP A 38 -2.46 -3.38 16.77
CA ASP A 38 -3.48 -4.41 16.62
C ASP A 38 -2.84 -5.80 16.53
N PRO A 39 -3.04 -6.69 17.53
CA PRO A 39 -2.48 -8.03 17.53
C PRO A 39 -2.99 -8.91 16.38
N GLU A 40 -4.25 -8.76 15.98
CA GLU A 40 -4.83 -9.56 14.89
C GLU A 40 -4.13 -9.23 13.57
N MET A 41 -3.85 -7.95 13.33
CA MET A 41 -3.07 -7.54 12.18
C MET A 41 -1.64 -8.08 12.24
N ARG A 42 -1.01 -8.12 13.42
CA ARG A 42 0.35 -8.64 13.58
C ARG A 42 0.46 -10.12 13.22
N GLU A 43 -0.54 -10.93 13.55
CA GLU A 43 -0.56 -12.38 13.26
C GLU A 43 -0.59 -12.71 11.76
N LEU A 44 -1.00 -11.77 10.92
CA LEU A 44 -1.02 -11.94 9.46
C LEU A 44 0.36 -11.78 8.81
N PHE A 45 1.39 -11.35 9.54
CA PHE A 45 2.72 -11.08 9.00
C PHE A 45 3.78 -12.05 9.51
N ASP A 46 4.76 -12.34 8.65
CA ASP A 46 5.93 -13.15 9.00
C ASP A 46 6.89 -12.37 9.91
N GLU A 47 7.06 -12.83 11.15
CA GLU A 47 7.96 -12.22 12.12
C GLU A 47 9.43 -12.18 11.65
N ALA A 48 9.89 -13.14 10.84
CA ALA A 48 11.27 -13.17 10.35
C ALA A 48 11.51 -12.05 9.31
N ALA A 49 10.54 -11.85 8.42
CA ALA A 49 10.56 -10.73 7.47
C ALA A 49 10.46 -9.37 8.17
N GLN A 50 9.75 -9.32 9.31
CA GLN A 50 9.67 -8.11 10.13
C GLN A 50 11.00 -7.82 10.84
N ARG A 51 11.58 -8.81 11.53
CA ARG A 51 12.85 -8.66 12.26
C ARG A 51 14.01 -8.29 11.34
N SER A 52 14.01 -8.76 10.09
CA SER A 52 15.05 -8.45 9.10
C SER A 52 14.89 -7.08 8.43
N GLY A 53 13.76 -6.39 8.61
CA GLY A 53 13.44 -5.13 7.92
C GLY A 53 13.14 -5.30 6.43
N GLU A 54 13.00 -6.54 5.96
CA GLU A 54 12.72 -6.85 4.56
C GLU A 54 11.26 -6.53 4.19
N GLN A 55 10.35 -6.71 5.14
CA GLN A 55 8.93 -6.43 4.96
C GLN A 55 8.64 -4.93 4.66
N PRO A 56 9.17 -3.96 5.45
CA PRO A 56 9.11 -2.53 5.11
C PRO A 56 9.62 -2.22 3.68
N LYS A 57 10.77 -2.78 3.29
CA LYS A 57 11.36 -2.55 1.95
C LYS A 57 10.45 -3.02 0.83
N ARG A 58 9.86 -4.21 0.96
CA ARG A 58 8.95 -4.78 -0.05
C ARG A 58 7.71 -3.91 -0.23
N LEU A 59 7.11 -3.44 0.86
CA LEU A 59 5.95 -2.57 0.77
C LEU A 59 6.30 -1.21 0.16
N ALA A 60 7.44 -0.62 0.55
CA ALA A 60 7.90 0.64 -0.01
C ALA A 60 8.12 0.54 -1.52
N ALA A 61 8.73 -0.56 -1.99
CA ALA A 61 8.93 -0.82 -3.41
C ALA A 61 7.60 -0.97 -4.16
N ALA A 62 6.61 -1.67 -3.58
CA ALA A 62 5.29 -1.82 -4.19
C ALA A 62 4.54 -0.49 -4.32
N LEU A 63 4.53 0.32 -3.25
CA LEU A 63 3.90 1.65 -3.26
C LEU A 63 4.57 2.58 -4.29
N LEU A 64 5.89 2.53 -4.40
CA LEU A 64 6.64 3.35 -5.35
C LEU A 64 6.42 2.92 -6.80
N ALA A 65 6.40 1.61 -7.06
CA ALA A 65 6.13 1.05 -8.38
C ALA A 65 4.72 1.45 -8.83
N PHE A 66 3.74 1.38 -7.93
CA PHE A 66 2.40 1.87 -8.17
C PHE A 66 2.38 3.37 -8.45
N ALA A 67 2.98 4.19 -7.58
CA ALA A 67 2.98 5.64 -7.72
C ALA A 67 3.60 6.11 -9.05
N SER A 68 4.67 5.45 -9.48
CA SER A 68 5.37 5.77 -10.73
C SER A 68 4.56 5.40 -11.98
N ASN A 69 3.59 4.49 -11.85
CA ASN A 69 2.76 3.96 -12.93
C ASN A 69 1.25 4.15 -12.65
N ALA A 70 0.89 5.18 -11.86
CA ALA A 70 -0.50 5.42 -11.45
C ALA A 70 -1.46 5.68 -12.64
N ASP A 71 -0.91 6.06 -13.79
CA ASP A 71 -1.59 6.26 -15.08
C ASP A 71 -1.49 5.06 -16.04
N ASN A 72 -0.76 3.99 -15.68
CA ASN A 72 -0.57 2.80 -16.52
C ASN A 72 -0.47 1.52 -15.67
N LEU A 73 -1.61 1.05 -15.18
CA LEU A 73 -1.67 -0.18 -14.38
C LEU A 73 -1.35 -1.45 -15.16
N ASP A 74 -1.45 -1.44 -16.50
CA ASP A 74 -1.19 -2.64 -17.31
C ASP A 74 0.23 -3.16 -17.09
N ILE A 75 1.19 -2.26 -16.88
CA ILE A 75 2.59 -2.59 -16.54
C ILE A 75 2.68 -3.32 -15.18
N LEU A 76 1.76 -3.05 -14.26
CA LEU A 76 1.74 -3.63 -12.92
C LEU A 76 0.98 -4.96 -12.85
N THR A 77 0.37 -5.42 -13.94
CA THR A 77 -0.47 -6.63 -13.96
C THR A 77 0.22 -7.82 -13.30
N ALA A 78 1.46 -8.15 -13.69
CA ALA A 78 2.20 -9.27 -13.13
C ALA A 78 2.49 -9.11 -11.63
N ALA A 79 2.77 -7.87 -11.18
CA ALA A 79 3.00 -7.57 -9.77
C ALA A 79 1.70 -7.70 -8.96
N ILE A 80 0.58 -7.19 -9.49
CA ILE A 80 -0.76 -7.30 -8.89
C ILE A 80 -1.14 -8.77 -8.73
N GLU A 81 -0.94 -9.60 -9.75
CA GLU A 81 -1.21 -11.05 -9.68
C GLU A 81 -0.38 -11.71 -8.57
N HIS A 82 0.92 -11.39 -8.48
CA HIS A 82 1.79 -11.95 -7.45
C HIS A 82 1.37 -11.53 -6.03
N ILE A 83 1.03 -10.25 -5.84
CA ILE A 83 0.57 -9.72 -4.56
C ILE A 83 -0.76 -10.36 -4.16
N ALA A 84 -1.74 -10.40 -5.07
CA ALA A 84 -3.07 -10.97 -4.82
C ALA A 84 -2.98 -12.47 -4.45
N ALA A 85 -2.15 -13.25 -5.15
CA ALA A 85 -1.94 -14.66 -4.83
C ALA A 85 -1.35 -14.85 -3.42
N ARG A 86 -0.38 -14.02 -3.05
CA ARG A 86 0.17 -14.02 -1.69
C ARG A 86 -0.85 -13.60 -0.64
N HIS A 87 -1.65 -12.58 -0.91
CA HIS A 87 -2.70 -12.11 0.01
C HIS A 87 -3.72 -13.21 0.28
N VAL A 88 -4.16 -13.94 -0.74
CA VAL A 88 -5.05 -15.10 -0.60
C VAL A 88 -4.39 -16.21 0.22
N ALA A 89 -3.12 -16.54 -0.04
CA ALA A 89 -2.39 -17.54 0.74
C ALA A 89 -2.27 -17.17 2.23
N MET A 90 -2.16 -15.87 2.53
CA MET A 90 -2.11 -15.32 3.90
C MET A 90 -3.51 -15.02 4.47
N ARG A 91 -4.59 -15.39 3.78
CA ARG A 91 -5.98 -15.17 4.20
C ARG A 91 -6.32 -13.69 4.45
N VAL A 92 -5.72 -12.78 3.69
CA VAL A 92 -6.05 -11.36 3.73
C VAL A 92 -7.50 -11.15 3.28
N LYS A 93 -8.23 -10.34 4.02
CA LYS A 93 -9.64 -10.03 3.78
C LYS A 93 -9.84 -8.54 3.50
N PRO A 94 -10.96 -8.15 2.88
CA PRO A 94 -11.34 -6.74 2.71
C PRO A 94 -11.27 -5.90 3.98
N GLU A 95 -11.59 -6.48 5.15
CA GLU A 95 -11.58 -5.81 6.46
C GLU A 95 -10.19 -5.41 6.96
N HIS A 96 -9.11 -5.99 6.41
CA HIS A 96 -7.73 -5.64 6.80
C HIS A 96 -7.20 -4.36 6.12
N TYR A 97 -7.76 -3.98 4.97
CA TYR A 97 -7.30 -2.81 4.20
C TYR A 97 -7.45 -1.48 4.97
N PRO A 98 -8.59 -1.20 5.63
CA PRO A 98 -8.71 0.00 6.48
C PRO A 98 -7.61 0.12 7.55
N ALA A 99 -7.19 -0.98 8.16
CA ALA A 99 -6.13 -0.96 9.17
C ALA A 99 -4.79 -0.51 8.59
N VAL A 100 -4.44 -0.98 7.39
CA VAL A 100 -3.23 -0.55 6.67
C VAL A 100 -3.31 0.93 6.28
N ALA A 101 -4.47 1.41 5.80
CA ALA A 101 -4.67 2.83 5.47
C ALA A 101 -4.48 3.73 6.71
N ASN A 102 -5.10 3.35 7.83
CA ASN A 102 -5.03 4.06 9.11
C ASN A 102 -3.63 4.04 9.73
N ALA A 103 -2.79 3.08 9.35
CA ALA A 103 -1.39 3.05 9.75
C ALA A 103 -0.50 3.87 8.79
N LEU A 104 -0.72 3.76 7.48
CA LEU A 104 0.16 4.31 6.44
C LEU A 104 0.09 5.84 6.33
N LEU A 105 -1.11 6.41 6.25
CA LEU A 105 -1.25 7.86 6.03
C LEU A 105 -0.69 8.67 7.21
N PRO A 106 -0.96 8.31 8.48
CA PRO A 106 -0.30 8.95 9.61
C PRO A 106 1.21 8.69 9.65
N ALA A 107 1.70 7.52 9.19
CA ALA A 107 3.14 7.26 9.12
C ALA A 107 3.86 8.15 8.10
N ILE A 108 3.23 8.45 6.96
CA ILE A 108 3.75 9.43 6.00
C ILE A 108 3.87 10.80 6.67
N LYS A 109 2.82 11.23 7.38
CA LYS A 109 2.83 12.50 8.12
C LYS A 109 3.88 12.55 9.23
N ASP A 110 4.03 11.47 10.00
CA ASP A 110 5.02 11.39 11.07
C ASP A 110 6.46 11.56 10.54
N VAL A 111 6.76 10.98 9.37
CA VAL A 111 8.11 10.98 8.80
C VAL A 111 8.42 12.24 8.00
N LEU A 112 7.47 12.74 7.23
CA LEU A 112 7.67 13.94 6.40
C LEU A 112 7.36 15.25 7.12
N GLY A 113 6.65 15.21 8.26
CA GLY A 113 6.26 16.40 9.00
C GLY A 113 5.48 17.39 8.13
N ASP A 114 5.88 18.65 8.18
CA ASP A 114 5.23 19.74 7.41
C ASP A 114 5.39 19.58 5.88
N ALA A 115 6.32 18.74 5.41
CA ALA A 115 6.45 18.43 3.99
C ALA A 115 5.32 17.52 3.46
N ALA A 116 4.57 16.86 4.35
CA ALA A 116 3.34 16.14 3.99
C ALA A 116 2.14 17.08 4.05
N GLU A 117 2.07 18.01 3.11
CA GLU A 117 0.90 18.87 2.92
C GLU A 117 -0.38 18.05 2.79
N GLU A 118 -1.51 18.60 3.23
CA GLU A 118 -2.81 17.91 3.22
C GLU A 118 -3.20 17.41 1.82
N ARG A 119 -2.93 18.20 0.78
CA ARG A 119 -3.16 17.78 -0.61
C ARG A 119 -2.37 16.53 -1.01
N VAL A 120 -1.15 16.37 -0.49
CA VAL A 120 -0.30 15.21 -0.76
C VAL A 120 -0.86 13.99 -0.04
N LEU A 121 -1.19 14.11 1.24
CA LEU A 121 -1.79 13.02 2.01
C LEU A 121 -3.11 12.54 1.40
N ASN A 122 -3.97 13.45 0.95
CA ASN A 122 -5.21 13.11 0.28
C ASN A 122 -4.96 12.36 -1.03
N ALA A 123 -4.04 12.86 -1.87
CA ALA A 123 -3.69 12.20 -3.13
C ALA A 123 -3.14 10.78 -2.92
N TRP A 124 -2.27 10.59 -1.93
CA TRP A 124 -1.75 9.26 -1.58
C TRP A 124 -2.81 8.35 -0.97
N GLY A 125 -3.78 8.90 -0.23
CA GLY A 125 -4.95 8.16 0.27
C GLY A 125 -5.85 7.66 -0.85
N GLU A 126 -6.15 8.51 -1.84
CA GLU A 126 -6.88 8.11 -3.04
C GLU A 126 -6.13 7.02 -3.83
N ALA A 127 -4.83 7.21 -4.03
CA ALA A 127 -3.95 6.24 -4.67
C ALA A 127 -3.97 4.87 -3.97
N TYR A 128 -3.84 4.87 -2.63
CA TYR A 128 -3.92 3.66 -1.82
C TYR A 128 -5.25 2.93 -2.04
N TRP A 129 -6.37 3.64 -1.92
CA TRP A 129 -7.70 3.02 -2.03
C TRP A 129 -7.99 2.52 -3.45
N PHE A 130 -7.50 3.23 -4.46
CA PHE A 130 -7.59 2.75 -5.83
C PHE A 130 -6.88 1.40 -6.02
N LEU A 131 -5.63 1.28 -5.55
CA LEU A 131 -4.90 0.00 -5.60
C LEU A 131 -5.56 -1.07 -4.73
N ALA A 132 -6.05 -0.71 -3.54
CA ALA A 132 -6.73 -1.61 -2.62
C ALA A 132 -7.95 -2.26 -3.28
N GLU A 133 -8.78 -1.50 -4.00
CA GLU A 133 -9.94 -2.06 -4.69
C GLU A 133 -9.56 -2.96 -5.88
N VAL A 134 -8.47 -2.65 -6.59
CA VAL A 134 -7.92 -3.52 -7.64
C VAL A 134 -7.51 -4.86 -7.05
N LEU A 135 -6.76 -4.85 -5.94
CA LEU A 135 -6.31 -6.04 -5.24
C LEU A 135 -7.49 -6.83 -4.66
N LYS A 136 -8.42 -6.19 -3.94
CA LYS A 136 -9.63 -6.82 -3.39
C LYS A 136 -10.45 -7.52 -4.47
N SER A 137 -10.66 -6.85 -5.61
CA SER A 137 -11.36 -7.45 -6.75
C SER A 137 -10.64 -8.69 -7.26
N ARG A 138 -9.31 -8.64 -7.37
CA ARG A 138 -8.52 -9.76 -7.86
C ARG A 138 -8.48 -10.93 -6.87
N GLU A 139 -8.27 -10.66 -5.60
CA GLU A 139 -8.29 -11.60 -4.48
C GLU A 139 -9.63 -12.31 -4.38
N ASN A 140 -10.74 -11.57 -4.47
CA ASN A 140 -12.07 -12.15 -4.45
C ASN A 140 -12.27 -13.18 -5.57
N ARG A 141 -11.75 -12.91 -6.78
CA ARG A 141 -11.75 -13.89 -7.87
C ARG A 141 -10.89 -15.12 -7.57
N LEU A 142 -9.74 -14.95 -6.90
CA LEU A 142 -8.88 -16.07 -6.54
C LEU A 142 -9.52 -16.94 -5.44
N TYR A 143 -10.16 -16.33 -4.45
CA TYR A 143 -10.92 -17.07 -3.44
C TYR A 143 -12.04 -17.90 -4.06
N THR A 144 -12.83 -17.34 -4.99
CA THR A 144 -13.95 -18.06 -5.62
C THR A 144 -13.54 -19.14 -6.62
N HIS A 145 -12.29 -19.15 -7.11
CA HIS A 145 -11.77 -20.19 -8.00
C HIS A 145 -10.92 -21.24 -7.26
N SER A 146 -10.68 -21.04 -5.96
CA SER A 146 -9.94 -21.99 -5.12
C SER A 146 -10.86 -22.94 -4.34
N GLU A 147 -12.18 -22.81 -4.52
CA GLU A 147 -13.21 -23.77 -4.06
C GLU A 147 -13.62 -24.71 -5.20
#